data_AF-A0A7V1R279-F1
#
_entry.id   AF-A0A7V1R279-F1
#
_cell.length_a   1.000
_cell.length_b   1.000
_cell.length_c   1.000
_cell.angle_alpha   90.00
_cell.angle_beta   90.00
_cell.angle_gamma   90.00
#
_symmetry.space_group_name_H-M   'P 1'
#
loop_
_entity.id
_entity.type
_entity.pdbx_description
1 polymer ?
#
loop_
_entity_poly.entity_id
_entity_poly.type
_entity_poly.pdbx_seq_one_letter_code
_entity_poly.pdbx_strand_id
1 'polypeptide(L)'
;MRYAQYIVGAALLWAVTACQSGPSKEFINQVTTELNDLKGAADKLNALKNDVAGLQDPFAALKQELGKTWTDKVEKDKELSEKIASLEKEAKEFSGEVAEAENKLNSALSEAQAFVDGLATQKKKEEELKKEWEAIKGKVSEAVKEVDEAQGELTNLKNNLQALQEAIKSKYAPKK
;
A
#
# COMPACT_ATOMS: atom_id res chain seq x y z
N MET A 1 40.05 52.14 -47.11
CA MET A 1 40.89 51.70 -45.97
C MET A 1 40.53 52.59 -44.79
N ARG A 2 40.05 52.17 -43.61
CA ARG A 2 40.02 50.87 -42.93
C ARG A 2 38.73 50.83 -42.10
N TYR A 3 37.98 49.73 -42.17
CA TYR A 3 36.91 49.42 -41.22
C TYR A 3 37.56 48.89 -39.94
N ALA A 4 37.38 49.56 -38.81
CA ALA A 4 37.78 49.06 -37.51
C ALA A 4 36.67 48.15 -36.97
N GLN A 5 36.97 46.85 -36.92
CA GLN A 5 36.23 45.85 -36.17
C GLN A 5 36.32 46.18 -34.68
N TYR A 6 35.18 46.36 -34.02
CA TYR A 6 35.06 46.15 -32.58
C TYR A 6 34.04 45.04 -32.34
N ILE A 7 34.60 43.83 -32.28
CA ILE A 7 34.00 42.67 -31.64
C ILE A 7 34.05 42.94 -30.14
N VAL A 8 33.03 43.56 -29.58
CA VAL A 8 32.76 43.52 -28.13
C VAL A 8 31.26 43.50 -27.95
N GLY A 9 30.71 42.34 -27.61
CA GLY A 9 29.28 42.22 -27.35
C GLY A 9 28.74 40.79 -27.24
N ALA A 10 29.55 39.75 -27.47
CA ALA A 10 29.10 38.35 -27.35
C ALA A 10 29.39 37.71 -25.98
N ALA A 11 29.68 38.50 -24.94
CA ALA A 11 30.10 37.96 -23.63
C ALA A 11 29.14 38.26 -22.47
N LEU A 12 27.93 38.78 -22.71
CA LEU A 12 26.96 39.06 -21.64
C LEU A 12 25.60 38.34 -21.78
N LEU A 13 25.48 37.38 -22.71
CA LEU A 13 24.29 36.52 -22.82
C LEU A 13 24.40 35.20 -22.06
N TRP A 14 25.50 34.96 -21.33
CA TRP A 14 25.72 33.75 -20.52
C TRP A 14 25.62 33.99 -19.00
N ALA A 15 25.15 35.17 -18.57
CA ALA A 15 25.14 35.56 -17.16
C ALA A 15 23.74 35.70 -16.53
N VAL A 16 22.66 35.21 -17.17
CA VAL A 16 21.29 35.25 -16.62
C VAL A 16 20.74 33.86 -16.26
N THR A 17 21.45 32.77 -16.59
CA THR A 17 20.99 31.40 -16.27
C THR A 17 21.44 30.86 -14.90
N ALA A 18 22.10 31.66 -14.06
CA ALA A 18 22.70 31.16 -12.81
C ALA A 18 21.92 31.42 -11.52
N CYS A 19 20.70 31.96 -11.56
CA CYS A 19 19.93 32.26 -10.35
C CYS A 19 18.42 31.95 -10.46
N GLN A 20 18.05 30.80 -11.02
CA GLN A 20 16.79 30.17 -10.58
C GLN A 20 17.08 29.42 -9.29
N SER A 21 17.04 30.15 -8.17
CA SER A 21 17.06 29.54 -6.85
C SER A 21 15.70 28.92 -6.57
N GLY A 22 15.62 27.59 -6.53
CA GLY A 22 14.41 26.83 -6.22
C GLY A 22 13.94 25.92 -7.36
N PRO A 23 12.99 24.99 -7.08
CA PRO A 23 12.50 24.04 -8.08
C PRO A 23 11.71 24.73 -9.19
N SER A 24 11.78 24.17 -10.41
CA SER A 24 10.94 24.63 -11.52
C SER A 24 9.46 24.33 -11.26
N LYS A 25 8.57 25.12 -11.87
CA LYS A 25 7.12 24.84 -11.83
C LYS A 25 6.77 23.50 -12.48
N GLU A 26 7.54 23.09 -13.49
CA GLU A 26 7.38 21.81 -14.17
C GLU A 26 7.65 20.65 -13.20
N PHE A 27 8.76 20.71 -12.46
CA PHE A 27 9.07 19.73 -11.43
C PHE A 27 8.02 19.69 -10.32
N ILE A 28 7.54 20.84 -9.85
CA ILE A 28 6.47 20.90 -8.82
C ILE A 28 5.19 20.19 -9.33
N ASN A 29 4.77 20.46 -10.56
CA ASN A 29 3.59 19.83 -11.15
C ASN A 29 3.78 18.32 -11.34
N GLN A 30 4.96 17.90 -11.77
CA GLN A 30 5.30 16.49 -11.93
C GLN A 30 5.20 15.76 -10.59
N VAL A 31 5.89 16.25 -9.56
CA VAL A 31 5.89 15.65 -8.21
C VAL A 31 4.48 15.62 -7.61
N THR A 32 3.69 16.67 -7.82
CA THR A 32 2.28 16.71 -7.38
C THR A 32 1.44 15.63 -8.06
N THR A 33 1.66 15.40 -9.37
CA THR A 33 0.96 14.36 -10.13
C THR A 33 1.35 12.98 -9.63
N GLU A 34 2.67 12.73 -9.49
CA GLU A 34 3.18 11.46 -8.98
C GLU A 34 2.68 11.17 -7.55
N LEU A 35 2.58 12.17 -6.67
CA LEU A 35 1.97 12.00 -5.35
C LEU A 35 0.52 11.53 -5.44
N ASN A 36 -0.28 12.08 -6.36
CA ASN A 36 -1.67 11.69 -6.52
C ASN A 36 -1.78 10.23 -7.00
N ASP A 37 -0.89 9.79 -7.89
CA ASP A 37 -0.84 8.40 -8.33
C ASP A 37 -0.48 7.47 -7.15
N LEU A 38 0.49 7.87 -6.31
CA LEU A 38 0.88 7.11 -5.12
C LEU A 38 -0.24 6.99 -4.09
N LYS A 39 -1.08 8.03 -3.95
CA LYS A 39 -2.26 7.97 -3.06
C LYS A 39 -3.26 6.89 -3.47
N GLY A 40 -3.28 6.49 -4.75
CA GLY A 40 -4.09 5.34 -5.20
C GLY A 40 -3.74 4.02 -4.52
N ALA A 41 -2.53 3.89 -3.96
CA ALA A 41 -2.18 2.70 -3.17
C ALA A 41 -2.87 2.66 -1.79
N ALA A 42 -3.24 3.82 -1.23
CA ALA A 42 -4.03 3.86 0.01
C ALA A 42 -5.42 3.25 -0.20
N ASP A 43 -5.99 3.37 -1.41
CA ASP A 43 -7.28 2.76 -1.74
C ASP A 43 -7.19 1.23 -1.76
N LYS A 44 -6.10 0.66 -2.29
CA LYS A 44 -5.84 -0.79 -2.23
C LYS A 44 -5.77 -1.29 -0.79
N LEU A 45 -5.04 -0.57 0.06
CA LEU A 45 -4.93 -0.92 1.48
C LEU A 45 -6.28 -0.85 2.20
N ASN A 46 -7.09 0.18 1.93
CA ASN A 46 -8.44 0.29 2.48
C ASN A 46 -9.33 -0.88 2.05
N ALA A 47 -9.22 -1.31 0.79
CA ALA A 47 -9.92 -2.50 0.31
C ALA A 47 -9.45 -3.77 1.05
N LEU A 48 -8.13 -3.94 1.21
CA LEU A 48 -7.55 -5.07 1.95
C LEU A 48 -8.05 -5.14 3.40
N LYS A 49 -8.10 -3.99 4.09
CA LYS A 49 -8.61 -3.89 5.46
C LYS A 49 -10.06 -4.32 5.60
N ASN A 50 -10.91 -3.90 4.66
CA ASN A 50 -12.31 -4.31 4.62
C ASN A 50 -12.44 -5.82 4.36
N ASP A 51 -11.62 -6.36 3.47
CA ASP A 51 -11.63 -7.80 3.18
C ASP A 51 -11.17 -8.65 4.37
N VAL A 52 -10.19 -8.18 5.15
CA VAL A 52 -9.74 -8.85 6.38
C VAL A 52 -10.84 -8.89 7.42
N ALA A 53 -11.57 -7.77 7.59
CA ALA A 53 -12.72 -7.75 8.49
C ALA A 53 -13.77 -8.80 8.08
N GLY A 54 -13.94 -9.04 6.78
CA GLY A 54 -14.85 -10.04 6.23
C GLY A 54 -14.42 -11.50 6.42
N LEU A 55 -13.22 -11.80 6.94
CA LEU A 55 -12.79 -13.19 7.21
C LEU A 55 -13.50 -13.83 8.42
N GLN A 56 -14.10 -13.04 9.29
CA GLN A 56 -14.77 -13.55 10.50
C GLN A 56 -16.20 -14.03 10.22
N ASP A 57 -16.88 -13.41 9.26
CA ASP A 57 -18.27 -13.70 8.90
C ASP A 57 -18.51 -15.16 8.46
N PRO A 58 -17.63 -15.81 7.67
CA PRO A 58 -17.85 -17.15 7.16
C PRO A 58 -17.91 -18.21 8.29
N PHE A 59 -17.13 -18.07 9.36
CA PHE A 59 -17.22 -18.97 10.51
C PHE A 59 -18.51 -18.78 11.30
N ALA A 60 -18.94 -17.53 11.50
CA ALA A 60 -20.20 -17.23 12.17
C ALA A 60 -21.40 -17.79 11.41
N ALA A 61 -21.43 -17.61 10.09
CA ALA A 61 -22.46 -18.17 9.22
C ALA A 61 -22.49 -19.71 9.27
N LEU A 62 -21.33 -20.36 9.25
CA LEU A 62 -21.24 -21.83 9.33
C LEU A 62 -21.72 -22.38 10.68
N LYS A 63 -21.35 -21.72 11.77
CA LYS A 63 -21.82 -22.02 13.13
C LYS A 63 -23.34 -21.95 13.20
N GLN A 64 -23.94 -20.92 12.60
CA GLN A 64 -25.39 -20.75 12.54
C GLN A 64 -26.09 -21.82 11.70
N GLU A 65 -25.55 -22.15 10.51
CA GLU A 65 -26.12 -23.16 9.60
C GLU A 65 -26.14 -24.56 10.21
N LEU A 66 -25.08 -24.94 10.93
CA LEU A 66 -24.95 -26.27 11.54
C LEU A 66 -25.65 -26.37 12.90
N GLY A 67 -25.91 -25.24 13.57
CA GLY A 67 -26.63 -25.17 14.84
C GLY A 67 -26.06 -26.14 15.89
N LYS A 68 -26.90 -27.04 16.42
CA LYS A 68 -26.46 -28.04 17.41
C LYS A 68 -25.40 -29.00 16.89
N THR A 69 -25.36 -29.26 15.58
CA THR A 69 -24.34 -30.14 14.97
C THR A 69 -22.94 -29.57 15.14
N TRP A 70 -22.81 -28.24 15.20
CA TRP A 70 -21.55 -27.58 15.49
C TRP A 70 -20.99 -27.99 16.85
N THR A 71 -21.76 -27.76 17.92
CA THR A 71 -21.35 -28.05 19.31
C THR A 71 -21.26 -29.54 19.59
N ASP A 72 -22.14 -30.34 18.98
CA ASP A 72 -22.21 -31.77 19.27
C ASP A 72 -21.17 -32.60 18.53
N LYS A 73 -20.71 -32.14 17.35
CA LYS A 73 -19.83 -32.91 16.46
C LYS A 73 -18.61 -32.14 15.98
N VAL A 74 -18.76 -30.93 15.44
CA VAL A 74 -17.64 -30.19 14.82
C VAL A 74 -16.60 -29.81 15.87
N GLU A 75 -17.01 -29.26 17.01
CA GLU A 75 -16.08 -28.89 18.09
C GLU A 75 -15.40 -30.09 18.74
N LYS A 76 -16.02 -31.28 18.67
CA LYS A 76 -15.47 -32.52 19.20
C LYS A 76 -14.61 -33.28 18.19
N ASP A 77 -14.66 -32.90 16.92
CA ASP A 77 -13.77 -33.42 15.91
C ASP A 77 -12.40 -32.76 16.09
N LYS A 78 -11.46 -33.53 16.62
CA LYS A 78 -10.12 -33.03 16.94
C LYS A 78 -9.42 -32.41 15.72
N GLU A 79 -9.50 -33.05 14.56
CA GLU A 79 -8.82 -32.55 13.35
C GLU A 79 -9.42 -31.23 12.87
N LEU A 80 -10.76 -31.12 12.86
CA LEU A 80 -11.42 -29.90 12.41
C LEU A 80 -11.29 -28.77 13.43
N SER A 81 -11.42 -29.06 14.73
CA SER A 81 -11.22 -28.06 15.78
C SER A 81 -9.80 -27.49 15.78
N GLU A 82 -8.77 -28.33 15.56
CA GLU A 82 -7.39 -27.87 15.39
C GLU A 82 -7.21 -26.98 14.15
N LYS A 83 -7.80 -27.36 13.01
CA LYS A 83 -7.77 -26.52 11.78
C LYS A 83 -8.51 -25.19 11.94
N ILE A 84 -9.68 -25.19 12.60
CA ILE A 84 -10.43 -23.98 12.91
C ILE A 84 -9.57 -23.06 13.77
N ALA A 85 -8.99 -23.57 14.86
CA ALA A 85 -8.14 -22.78 15.76
C ALA A 85 -6.89 -22.24 15.05
N SER A 86 -6.27 -23.02 14.16
CA SER A 86 -5.13 -22.56 13.35
C SER A 86 -5.54 -21.40 12.45
N LEU A 87 -6.63 -21.52 11.70
CA LEU A 87 -7.09 -20.46 10.80
C LEU A 87 -7.55 -19.21 11.55
N GLU A 88 -8.21 -19.36 12.71
CA GLU A 88 -8.57 -18.21 13.55
C GLU A 88 -7.31 -17.48 14.06
N LYS A 89 -6.24 -18.23 14.39
CA LYS A 89 -4.95 -17.66 14.77
C LYS A 89 -4.27 -16.95 13.59
N GLU A 90 -4.16 -17.61 12.44
CA GLU A 90 -3.59 -17.06 11.22
C GLU A 90 -4.32 -15.78 10.79
N ALA A 91 -5.66 -15.76 10.82
CA ALA A 91 -6.45 -14.58 10.49
C ALA A 91 -6.17 -13.40 11.44
N LYS A 92 -5.94 -13.69 12.74
CA LYS A 92 -5.60 -12.67 13.73
C LYS A 92 -4.19 -12.13 13.54
N GLU A 93 -3.22 -12.99 13.26
CA GLU A 93 -1.83 -12.60 12.95
C GLU A 93 -1.79 -11.74 11.68
N PHE A 94 -2.48 -12.18 10.62
CA PHE A 94 -2.62 -11.46 9.37
C PHE A 94 -3.25 -10.06 9.54
N SER A 95 -4.25 -9.93 10.41
CA SER A 95 -4.81 -8.61 10.75
C SER A 95 -3.78 -7.67 11.38
N GLY A 96 -2.79 -8.19 12.11
CA GLY A 96 -1.69 -7.41 12.65
C GLY A 96 -0.72 -6.95 11.56
N GLU A 97 -0.39 -7.84 10.62
CA GLU A 97 0.49 -7.54 9.47
C GLU A 97 -0.11 -6.47 8.56
N VAL A 98 -1.42 -6.55 8.27
CA VAL A 98 -2.14 -5.51 7.52
C VAL A 98 -2.11 -4.16 8.23
N ALA A 99 -2.21 -4.14 9.56
CA ALA A 99 -2.09 -2.89 10.33
C ALA A 99 -0.67 -2.32 10.29
N GLU A 100 0.36 -3.17 10.24
CA GLU A 100 1.75 -2.73 10.07
C GLU A 100 1.99 -2.14 8.68
N ALA A 101 1.54 -2.83 7.63
CA ALA A 101 1.59 -2.34 6.25
C ALA A 101 0.84 -1.01 6.10
N GLU A 102 -0.31 -0.86 6.77
CA GLU A 102 -1.07 0.40 6.84
C GLU A 102 -0.23 1.54 7.43
N ASN A 103 0.43 1.29 8.56
CA ASN A 103 1.26 2.30 9.21
C ASN A 103 2.45 2.71 8.33
N LYS A 104 3.13 1.76 7.68
CA LYS A 104 4.26 2.04 6.79
C LYS A 104 3.83 2.87 5.58
N LEU A 105 2.74 2.48 4.91
CA LEU A 105 2.23 3.20 3.75
C LEU A 105 1.80 4.62 4.12
N ASN A 106 1.05 4.78 5.21
CA ASN A 106 0.60 6.10 5.68
C ASN A 106 1.77 7.01 6.06
N SER A 107 2.82 6.45 6.69
CA SER A 107 4.04 7.18 7.01
C SER A 107 4.77 7.66 5.75
N ALA A 108 4.96 6.76 4.77
CA ALA A 108 5.63 7.09 3.50
C ALA A 108 4.83 8.12 2.68
N LEU A 109 3.50 8.00 2.63
CA LEU A 109 2.63 8.97 1.97
C LEU A 109 2.63 10.33 2.70
N SER A 110 2.74 10.34 4.03
CA SER A 110 2.85 11.59 4.80
C SER A 110 4.19 12.29 4.54
N GLU A 111 5.29 11.53 4.46
CA GLU A 111 6.59 12.07 4.04
C GLU A 111 6.54 12.65 2.63
N ALA A 112 5.89 11.94 1.70
CA ALA A 112 5.68 12.42 0.34
C ALA A 112 4.85 13.71 0.30
N GLN A 113 3.73 13.76 1.02
CA GLN A 113 2.90 14.97 1.11
C GLN A 113 3.69 16.16 1.68
N ALA A 114 4.43 15.94 2.78
CA ALA A 114 5.25 16.99 3.39
C ALA A 114 6.34 17.51 2.44
N PHE A 115 6.94 16.62 1.65
CA PHE A 115 7.90 17.01 0.61
C PHE A 115 7.26 17.91 -0.45
N VAL A 116 6.08 17.52 -0.97
CA VAL A 116 5.34 18.31 -1.97
C VAL A 116 4.89 19.67 -1.42
N ASP A 117 4.35 19.70 -0.21
CA ASP A 117 3.88 20.94 0.43
C ASP A 117 5.03 21.93 0.67
N GLY A 118 6.22 21.41 1.03
CA GLY A 118 7.42 22.22 1.23
C GLY A 118 8.10 22.68 -0.06
N LEU A 119 7.80 22.04 -1.20
CA LEU A 119 8.58 22.14 -2.43
C LEU A 119 8.69 23.58 -2.95
N ALA A 120 7.57 24.32 -2.97
CA ALA A 120 7.53 25.70 -3.45
C ALA A 120 8.40 26.69 -2.64
N THR A 121 8.83 26.30 -1.44
CA THR A 121 9.65 27.14 -0.53
C THR A 121 11.12 26.73 -0.51
N GLN A 122 11.48 25.64 -1.19
CA GLN A 122 12.85 25.12 -1.21
C GLN A 122 13.79 26.03 -2.00
N LYS A 123 15.00 26.19 -1.48
CA LYS A 123 16.12 26.88 -2.15
C LYS A 123 17.16 25.92 -2.72
N LYS A 124 17.00 24.62 -2.46
CA LYS A 124 17.85 23.56 -3.01
C LYS A 124 17.77 23.53 -4.52
N LYS A 125 18.82 23.03 -5.16
CA LYS A 125 18.80 22.76 -6.60
C LYS A 125 17.80 21.64 -6.90
N GLU A 126 17.18 21.72 -8.07
CA GLU A 126 16.20 20.72 -8.50
C GLU A 126 16.78 19.30 -8.52
N GLU A 127 18.06 19.13 -8.87
CA GLU A 127 18.70 17.81 -8.88
C GLU A 127 18.80 17.17 -7.49
N GLU A 128 18.93 17.98 -6.43
CA GLU A 128 18.92 17.49 -5.05
C GLU A 128 17.50 17.10 -4.63
N LEU A 129 16.51 17.96 -4.93
CA LEU A 129 15.10 17.68 -4.67
C LEU A 129 14.61 16.44 -5.42
N LYS A 130 15.06 16.25 -6.66
CA LYS A 130 14.74 15.06 -7.45
C LYS A 130 15.26 13.79 -6.77
N LYS A 131 16.47 13.80 -6.22
CA LYS A 131 17.01 12.65 -5.49
C LYS A 131 16.23 12.35 -4.21
N GLU A 132 15.85 13.39 -3.47
CA GLU A 132 14.99 13.25 -2.28
C GLU A 132 13.63 12.65 -2.66
N TRP A 133 13.02 13.13 -3.74
CA TRP A 133 11.76 12.62 -4.25
C TRP A 133 11.85 11.15 -4.70
N GLU A 134 12.90 10.76 -5.44
CA GLU A 134 13.12 9.35 -5.83
C GLU A 134 13.30 8.45 -4.60
N ALA A 135 13.96 8.91 -3.54
CA ALA A 135 14.09 8.15 -2.30
C ALA A 135 12.73 7.97 -1.59
N ILE A 136 11.91 9.02 -1.55
CA ILE A 136 10.55 8.94 -1.00
C ILE A 136 9.69 7.98 -1.82
N LYS A 137 9.75 8.06 -3.15
CA LYS A 137 9.06 7.10 -4.03
C LYS A 137 9.50 5.66 -3.79
N GLY A 138 10.78 5.45 -3.54
CA GLY A 138 11.31 4.14 -3.14
C GLY A 138 10.61 3.60 -1.89
N LYS A 139 10.51 4.40 -0.83
CA LYS A 139 9.81 4.02 0.41
C LYS A 139 8.33 3.70 0.18
N VAL A 140 7.63 4.52 -0.62
CA VAL A 140 6.23 4.25 -0.94
C VAL A 140 6.12 2.95 -1.74
N SER A 141 6.97 2.74 -2.75
CA SER A 141 6.97 1.51 -3.54
C SER A 141 7.24 0.25 -2.72
N GLU A 142 8.14 0.33 -1.73
CA GLU A 142 8.38 -0.78 -0.79
C GLU A 142 7.15 -1.06 0.06
N ALA A 143 6.50 -0.02 0.62
CA ALA A 143 5.27 -0.18 1.39
C ALA A 143 4.12 -0.74 0.54
N VAL A 144 4.00 -0.33 -0.72
CA VAL A 144 2.99 -0.88 -1.65
C VAL A 144 3.25 -2.35 -1.95
N LYS A 145 4.50 -2.78 -2.06
CA LYS A 145 4.85 -4.19 -2.26
C LYS A 145 4.39 -5.05 -1.07
N GLU A 146 4.56 -4.56 0.16
CA GLU A 146 4.06 -5.25 1.35
C GLU A 146 2.52 -5.38 1.33
N VAL A 147 1.81 -4.35 0.84
CA VAL A 147 0.34 -4.42 0.66
C VAL A 147 -0.05 -5.46 -0.39
N ASP A 148 0.63 -5.50 -1.54
CA ASP A 148 0.36 -6.48 -2.60
C ASP A 148 0.69 -7.93 -2.12
N GLU A 149 1.73 -8.11 -1.31
CA GLU A 149 2.07 -9.40 -0.67
C GLU A 149 0.98 -9.86 0.31
N ALA A 150 0.55 -8.96 1.20
CA ALA A 150 -0.56 -9.22 2.11
C ALA A 150 -1.85 -9.58 1.35
N GLN A 151 -2.14 -8.92 0.23
CA GLN A 151 -3.29 -9.28 -0.60
C GLN A 151 -3.21 -10.73 -1.15
N GLY A 152 -2.00 -11.20 -1.48
CA GLY A 152 -1.76 -12.60 -1.86
C GLY A 152 -2.04 -13.56 -0.71
N GLU A 153 -1.54 -13.26 0.49
CA GLU A 153 -1.76 -14.07 1.69
C GLU A 153 -3.23 -14.12 2.11
N LEU A 154 -3.95 -13.00 2.07
CA LEU A 154 -5.38 -12.94 2.27
C LEU A 154 -6.13 -13.89 1.33
N THR A 155 -5.73 -13.94 0.05
CA THR A 155 -6.35 -14.83 -0.93
C THR A 155 -6.16 -16.29 -0.55
N ASN A 156 -4.96 -16.66 -0.10
CA ASN A 156 -4.69 -18.01 0.40
C ASN A 156 -5.53 -18.34 1.64
N LEU A 157 -5.64 -17.40 2.58
CA LEU A 157 -6.42 -17.59 3.80
C LEU A 157 -7.92 -17.71 3.51
N LYS A 158 -8.46 -16.92 2.57
CA LYS A 158 -9.83 -17.07 2.05
C LYS A 158 -10.06 -18.45 1.43
N ASN A 159 -9.12 -18.96 0.63
CA ASN A 159 -9.23 -20.28 0.02
C ASN A 159 -9.19 -21.40 1.06
N ASN A 160 -8.29 -21.32 2.05
CA ASN A 160 -8.21 -22.28 3.14
C ASN A 160 -9.49 -22.29 3.98
N LEU A 161 -10.03 -21.11 4.27
CA LEU A 161 -11.30 -20.95 4.96
C LEU A 161 -12.44 -21.63 4.19
N GLN A 162 -12.57 -21.36 2.89
CA GLN A 162 -13.59 -21.99 2.05
C GLN A 162 -13.44 -23.52 2.03
N ALA A 163 -12.22 -24.04 1.83
CA ALA A 163 -11.98 -25.48 1.84
C ALA A 163 -12.37 -26.13 3.17
N LEU A 164 -12.09 -25.47 4.30
CA LEU A 164 -12.50 -25.94 5.61
C LEU A 164 -14.02 -25.93 5.77
N GLN A 165 -14.69 -24.87 5.33
CA GLN A 165 -16.15 -24.79 5.33
C GLN A 165 -16.78 -25.95 4.53
N GLU A 166 -16.28 -26.22 3.34
CA GLU A 166 -16.73 -27.33 2.49
C GLU A 166 -16.47 -28.69 3.15
N ALA A 167 -15.32 -28.88 3.79
CA ALA A 167 -15.02 -30.11 4.52
C ALA A 167 -15.99 -30.35 5.69
N ILE A 168 -16.28 -29.30 6.47
CA ILE A 168 -17.25 -29.38 7.57
C ILE A 168 -18.65 -29.69 7.02
N LYS A 169 -19.10 -29.00 5.97
CA LYS A 169 -20.40 -29.25 5.35
C LYS A 169 -20.49 -30.65 4.77
N SER A 170 -19.48 -31.12 4.05
CA SER A 170 -19.46 -32.48 3.49
C SER A 170 -19.58 -33.56 4.59
N LYS A 171 -18.94 -33.34 5.73
CA LYS A 171 -18.92 -34.29 6.86
C LYS A 171 -20.16 -34.22 7.75
N TYR A 172 -20.76 -33.04 7.92
CA TYR A 172 -21.79 -32.78 8.94
C TYR A 172 -23.06 -32.09 8.45
N ALA A 173 -23.17 -31.70 7.17
CA ALA A 173 -24.42 -31.17 6.66
C ALA A 173 -25.52 -32.23 6.82
N PRO A 174 -26.74 -31.82 7.21
CA PRO A 174 -27.85 -32.74 7.32
C PRO A 174 -28.10 -33.39 5.96
N LYS A 175 -28.06 -34.72 5.90
CA LYS A 175 -28.59 -35.44 4.73
C LYS A 175 -30.08 -35.11 4.64
N LYS A 176 -30.48 -34.50 3.52
CA LYS A 176 -31.89 -34.28 3.19
C LYS A 176 -32.63 -35.62 3.15
#